data_AF-A0A0Q7TYD0-F1
#
_entry.id   AF-A0A0Q7TYD0-F1
#
_cell.length_a   1.000
_cell.length_b   1.000
_cell.length_c   1.000
_cell.angle_alpha   90.00
_cell.angle_beta   90.00
_cell.angle_gamma   90.00
#
_symmetry.space_group_name_H-M   'P 1'
#
loop_
_entity.id
_entity.type
_entity.pdbx_description
1 polymer ?
#
loop_
_entity_poly.entity_id
_entity_poly.type
_entity_poly.pdbx_seq_one_letter_code
_entity_poly.pdbx_strand_id
1 'polypeptide(L)'
;MARASSVLGVGWVTRKDEATKVTQHLWFEKDMEAAIGFYTGLVPDSRIESVSAVMADNPSGPAGSVKIAAFVLGGQNYMAIEAGPLDPFNHSFSIMVECDTQAELDRLWDALKDGGRTEECGWLKDRWGLSWQIAPTRLRELMDDLDPAKVKRVTEQMLKMVKLDIAPLEAAAKG
;
A
#
# COMPACT_ATOMS: atom_id res chain seq x y z
N MET A 1 -42.30 -9.33 -25.31
CA MET A 1 -42.56 -7.96 -24.81
C MET A 1 -42.04 -7.91 -23.38
N ALA A 2 -40.81 -7.41 -23.14
CA ALA A 2 -40.48 -6.01 -22.81
C ALA A 2 -41.10 -5.61 -21.45
N ARG A 3 -40.40 -5.18 -20.38
CA ARG A 3 -39.19 -4.35 -20.15
C ARG A 3 -38.55 -4.75 -18.78
N ALA A 4 -37.23 -4.81 -18.60
CA ALA A 4 -36.28 -3.74 -18.20
C ALA A 4 -36.73 -2.93 -16.95
N SER A 5 -35.92 -2.52 -15.96
CA SER A 5 -34.48 -2.57 -15.64
C SER A 5 -34.32 -1.92 -14.24
N SER A 6 -33.24 -2.30 -13.52
CA SER A 6 -32.43 -1.49 -12.58
C SER A 6 -33.10 -0.67 -11.46
N VAL A 7 -32.63 -0.89 -10.22
CA VAL A 7 -31.70 0.04 -9.54
C VAL A 7 -30.77 -0.81 -8.65
N LEU A 8 -29.51 -0.99 -9.07
CA LEU A 8 -28.43 -1.32 -8.14
C LEU A 8 -28.11 -0.02 -7.41
N GLY A 9 -28.63 0.11 -6.19
CA GLY A 9 -28.34 1.25 -5.33
C GLY A 9 -26.84 1.32 -5.05
N VAL A 10 -26.30 2.54 -5.03
CA VAL A 10 -24.95 2.84 -4.56
C VAL A 10 -24.88 2.42 -3.10
N GLY A 11 -24.45 1.19 -2.85
CA GLY A 11 -24.23 0.66 -1.52
C GLY A 11 -22.93 1.23 -1.00
N TRP A 12 -22.96 2.48 -0.52
CA TRP A 12 -22.03 2.87 0.54
C TRP A 12 -22.31 1.89 1.68
N VAL A 13 -21.44 0.90 1.90
CA VAL A 13 -21.52 0.04 3.07
C VAL A 13 -21.10 0.87 4.27
N THR A 14 -21.97 1.78 4.70
CA THR A 14 -21.91 2.33 6.04
C THR A 14 -22.53 1.29 6.96
N ARG A 15 -21.69 0.39 7.49
CA ARG A 15 -22.00 -0.17 8.80
C ARG A 15 -22.22 1.03 9.72
N LYS A 16 -23.42 1.08 10.30
CA LYS A 16 -23.90 2.13 11.20
C LYS A 16 -23.18 2.02 12.54
N ASP A 17 -21.86 2.22 12.52
CA ASP A 17 -21.04 2.43 13.71
C ASP A 17 -20.81 3.93 13.80
N GLU A 18 -21.34 4.55 14.85
CA GLU A 18 -21.40 6.00 15.10
C GLU A 18 -20.04 6.67 15.36
N ALA A 19 -18.93 6.04 14.96
CA ALA A 19 -17.58 6.58 15.10
C ALA A 19 -17.14 7.31 13.83
N THR A 20 -16.50 8.47 13.99
CA THR A 20 -15.76 9.15 12.91
C THR A 20 -14.71 8.20 12.35
N LYS A 21 -14.76 7.94 11.03
CA LYS A 21 -13.81 7.06 10.33
C LYS A 21 -12.81 7.89 9.54
N VAL A 22 -11.53 7.49 9.61
CA VAL A 22 -10.45 8.02 8.76
C VAL A 22 -10.11 6.96 7.73
N THR A 23 -9.89 7.36 6.48
CA THR A 23 -9.63 6.45 5.37
C THR A 23 -8.54 7.02 4.49
N GLN A 24 -7.54 6.20 4.17
CA GLN A 24 -6.49 6.53 3.24
C GLN A 24 -7.06 6.54 1.82
N HIS A 25 -6.77 7.59 1.07
CA HIS A 25 -7.31 7.77 -0.27
C HIS A 25 -6.17 7.95 -1.28
N LEU A 26 -6.07 7.02 -2.22
CA LEU A 26 -5.01 6.99 -3.23
C LEU A 26 -5.52 7.56 -4.55
N TRP A 27 -4.71 8.38 -5.23
CA TRP A 27 -5.02 8.89 -6.56
C TRP A 27 -4.15 8.21 -7.60
N PHE A 28 -4.78 7.59 -8.58
CA PHE A 28 -4.12 7.00 -9.74
C PHE A 28 -4.49 7.80 -10.99
N GLU A 29 -3.49 8.13 -11.80
CA GLU A 29 -3.74 8.70 -13.13
C GLU A 29 -4.49 7.70 -14.02
N LYS A 30 -4.11 6.42 -13.92
CA LYS A 30 -4.63 5.29 -14.70
C LYS A 30 -4.28 3.96 -14.02
N ASP A 31 -4.83 2.88 -14.56
CA ASP A 31 -4.54 1.50 -14.16
C ASP A 31 -4.81 1.20 -12.67
N MET A 32 -5.74 1.94 -12.05
CA MET A 32 -6.11 1.80 -10.64
C MET A 32 -6.51 0.37 -10.35
N GLU A 33 -7.46 -0.19 -11.10
CA GLU A 33 -7.98 -1.56 -10.86
C GLU A 33 -6.87 -2.62 -10.93
N ALA A 34 -5.89 -2.45 -11.82
CA ALA A 34 -4.74 -3.35 -11.89
C ALA A 34 -3.83 -3.20 -10.68
N ALA A 35 -3.60 -1.96 -10.21
CA ALA A 35 -2.81 -1.67 -9.02
C ALA A 35 -3.43 -2.30 -7.76
N ILE A 36 -4.71 -2.01 -7.48
CA ILE A 36 -5.41 -2.59 -6.32
C ILE A 36 -5.57 -4.10 -6.43
N GLY A 37 -5.83 -4.64 -7.62
CA GLY A 37 -5.84 -6.10 -7.83
C GLY A 37 -4.50 -6.74 -7.50
N PHE A 38 -3.39 -6.11 -7.91
CA PHE A 38 -2.05 -6.56 -7.58
C PHE A 38 -1.76 -6.48 -6.07
N TYR A 39 -2.04 -5.35 -5.42
CA TYR A 39 -1.78 -5.18 -3.98
C TYR A 39 -2.58 -6.16 -3.13
N THR A 40 -3.88 -6.30 -3.42
CA THR A 40 -4.78 -7.17 -2.64
C THR A 40 -4.51 -8.66 -2.88
N GLY A 41 -3.98 -9.05 -4.05
CA GLY A 41 -3.47 -10.39 -4.28
C GLY A 41 -2.11 -10.66 -3.63
N LEU A 42 -1.36 -9.60 -3.33
CA LEU A 42 0.00 -9.70 -2.79
C LEU A 42 0.03 -9.72 -1.26
N VAL A 43 -0.73 -8.85 -0.60
CA VAL A 43 -0.72 -8.68 0.86
C VAL A 43 -1.84 -9.53 1.49
N PRO A 44 -1.56 -10.37 2.51
CA PRO A 44 -2.59 -11.12 3.23
C PRO A 44 -3.67 -10.21 3.86
N ASP A 45 -4.83 -10.79 4.20
CA ASP A 45 -5.99 -10.06 4.76
C ASP A 45 -6.41 -8.83 3.93
N SER A 46 -6.40 -9.01 2.61
CA SER A 46 -6.73 -7.97 1.65
C SER A 46 -7.83 -8.44 0.70
N ARG A 47 -8.65 -7.50 0.22
CA ARG A 47 -9.75 -7.76 -0.72
C ARG A 47 -10.22 -6.46 -1.36
N ILE A 48 -10.70 -6.54 -2.60
CA ILE A 48 -11.47 -5.44 -3.20
C ILE A 48 -12.90 -5.54 -2.68
N GLU A 49 -13.48 -4.42 -2.23
CA GLU A 49 -14.85 -4.37 -1.72
C GLU A 49 -15.84 -3.84 -2.76
N SER A 50 -15.46 -2.77 -3.46
CA SER A 50 -16.28 -2.25 -4.56
C SER A 50 -15.44 -1.47 -5.57
N VAL A 51 -15.93 -1.42 -6.81
CA VAL A 51 -15.44 -0.54 -7.88
C VAL A 51 -16.67 0.05 -8.56
N SER A 52 -16.66 1.36 -8.78
CA SER A 52 -17.76 2.08 -9.42
C SER A 52 -17.22 3.22 -10.27
N ALA A 53 -17.99 3.66 -11.26
CA ALA A 53 -17.66 4.84 -12.05
C ALA A 53 -18.60 6.00 -11.71
N VAL A 54 -18.06 7.22 -11.79
CA VAL A 54 -18.81 8.46 -11.57
C VAL A 54 -19.63 8.75 -12.83
N MET A 55 -20.95 8.64 -12.75
CA MET A 55 -21.86 8.74 -13.90
C MET A 55 -22.30 10.18 -14.23
N ALA A 56 -21.52 11.17 -13.81
CA ALA A 56 -21.73 12.57 -14.10
C ALA A 56 -20.44 13.21 -14.64
N ASP A 57 -20.60 14.19 -15.52
CA ASP A 57 -19.49 15.03 -15.95
C ASP A 57 -18.88 15.74 -14.73
N ASN A 58 -17.56 15.84 -14.70
CA ASN A 58 -16.82 16.38 -13.58
C ASN A 58 -15.51 17.04 -14.07
N PRO A 59 -14.76 17.77 -13.22
CA PRO A 59 -13.53 18.45 -13.64
C PRO A 59 -12.46 17.53 -14.25
N SER A 60 -12.49 16.23 -13.93
CA SER A 60 -11.55 15.23 -14.44
C SER A 60 -12.02 14.52 -15.71
N GLY A 61 -13.25 14.76 -16.19
CA GLY A 61 -13.74 14.20 -17.45
C GLY A 61 -15.26 13.96 -17.53
N PRO A 62 -15.72 13.38 -18.65
CA PRO A 62 -17.14 13.07 -18.86
C PRO A 62 -17.63 11.93 -17.96
N ALA A 63 -18.95 11.77 -17.85
CA ALA A 63 -19.58 10.65 -17.16
C ALA A 63 -18.96 9.29 -17.55
N GLY A 64 -18.58 8.50 -16.55
CA GLY A 64 -17.98 7.18 -16.69
C GLY A 64 -16.46 7.16 -16.80
N SER A 65 -15.79 8.31 -16.95
CA SER A 65 -14.33 8.36 -17.09
C SER A 65 -13.57 8.28 -15.77
N VAL A 66 -14.20 8.66 -14.65
CA VAL A 66 -13.61 8.60 -13.30
C VAL A 66 -14.12 7.35 -12.60
N LYS A 67 -13.22 6.59 -11.98
CA LYS A 67 -13.56 5.41 -11.19
C LYS A 67 -13.17 5.60 -9.74
N ILE A 68 -13.96 5.03 -8.84
CA ILE A 68 -13.70 5.00 -7.40
C ILE A 68 -13.79 3.55 -6.94
N ALA A 69 -12.81 3.13 -6.15
CA ALA A 69 -12.77 1.81 -5.54
C ALA A 69 -12.63 1.90 -4.02
N ALA A 70 -13.25 0.96 -3.32
CA ALA A 70 -13.00 0.67 -1.92
C ALA A 70 -12.36 -0.72 -1.81
N PHE A 71 -11.33 -0.83 -0.99
CA PHE A 71 -10.61 -2.09 -0.78
C PHE A 71 -10.01 -2.15 0.62
N VAL A 72 -9.73 -3.36 1.08
CA VAL A 72 -8.95 -3.63 2.28
C VAL A 72 -7.58 -4.12 1.90
N LEU A 73 -6.55 -3.60 2.56
CA LEU A 73 -5.16 -4.01 2.40
C LEU A 73 -4.55 -4.24 3.78
N GLY A 74 -4.15 -5.48 4.07
CA GLY A 74 -3.59 -5.86 5.37
C GLY A 74 -4.52 -5.49 6.55
N GLY A 75 -5.82 -5.73 6.39
CA GLY A 75 -6.83 -5.39 7.39
C GLY A 75 -7.21 -3.90 7.49
N GLN A 76 -6.57 -3.00 6.74
CA GLN A 76 -6.85 -1.56 6.75
C GLN A 76 -7.74 -1.13 5.57
N ASN A 77 -8.64 -0.17 5.79
CA ASN A 77 -9.56 0.32 4.76
C ASN A 77 -8.90 1.40 3.90
N TYR A 78 -8.97 1.23 2.58
CA TYR A 78 -8.50 2.20 1.61
C TYR A 78 -9.61 2.55 0.61
N MET A 79 -9.50 3.77 0.09
CA MET A 79 -10.17 4.18 -1.13
C MET A 79 -9.14 4.51 -2.21
N ALA A 80 -9.53 4.35 -3.47
CA ALA A 80 -8.75 4.77 -4.61
C ALA A 80 -9.63 5.49 -5.62
N ILE A 81 -9.07 6.47 -6.33
CA ILE A 81 -9.68 7.12 -7.49
C ILE A 81 -8.77 6.97 -8.69
N GLU A 82 -9.36 6.61 -9.83
CA GLU A 82 -8.76 6.72 -11.15
C GLU A 82 -9.34 7.95 -11.83
N ALA A 83 -8.52 8.97 -12.01
CA ALA A 83 -8.89 10.22 -12.65
C ALA A 83 -7.64 10.86 -13.27
N GLY A 84 -7.83 11.78 -14.21
CA GLY A 84 -6.75 12.41 -14.98
C GLY A 84 -5.55 12.91 -14.15
N PRO A 85 -4.42 13.24 -14.81
CA PRO A 85 -3.16 13.46 -14.13
C PRO A 85 -3.27 14.57 -13.07
N LEU A 86 -2.89 14.22 -11.85
CA LEU A 86 -2.60 15.13 -10.75
C LEU A 86 -1.14 14.94 -10.31
N ASP A 87 -0.81 15.39 -9.11
CA ASP A 87 0.51 15.21 -8.53
C ASP A 87 0.85 13.71 -8.39
N PRO A 88 2.06 13.28 -8.82
CA PRO A 88 2.49 11.90 -8.67
C PRO A 88 2.73 11.56 -7.19
N PHE A 89 2.63 10.27 -6.87
CA PHE A 89 3.05 9.77 -5.56
C PHE A 89 4.50 10.15 -5.24
N ASN A 90 4.74 10.52 -3.98
CA ASN A 90 6.03 10.89 -3.47
C ASN A 90 6.26 10.29 -2.08
N HIS A 91 7.38 10.63 -1.44
CA HIS A 91 7.78 10.08 -0.15
C HIS A 91 6.97 10.56 1.04
N SER A 92 6.12 11.59 0.88
CA SER A 92 5.27 12.08 1.97
C SER A 92 4.17 11.09 2.38
N PHE A 93 3.88 10.10 1.52
CA PHE A 93 3.03 8.96 1.86
C PHE A 93 3.69 7.66 1.40
N SER A 94 3.65 6.64 2.25
CA SER A 94 4.07 5.28 1.89
C SER A 94 3.20 4.24 2.60
N ILE A 95 3.11 3.05 2.01
CA ILE A 95 2.53 1.88 2.68
C ILE A 95 3.68 1.05 3.24
N MET A 96 3.72 0.93 4.57
CA MET A 96 4.68 0.08 5.26
C MET A 96 4.06 -1.29 5.55
N VAL A 97 4.78 -2.35 5.18
CA VAL A 97 4.41 -3.73 5.48
C VAL A 97 5.47 -4.34 6.37
N GLU A 98 5.06 -4.79 7.55
CA GLU A 98 5.91 -5.52 8.47
C GLU A 98 5.85 -7.02 8.15
N CYS A 99 7.03 -7.64 8.01
CA CYS A 99 7.18 -9.04 7.67
C CYS A 99 7.81 -9.81 8.83
N ASP A 100 7.24 -10.96 9.19
CA ASP A 100 7.77 -11.77 10.29
C ASP A 100 8.95 -12.65 9.86
N THR A 101 9.05 -12.93 8.56
CA THR A 101 10.11 -13.79 8.01
C THR A 101 10.79 -13.16 6.79
N GLN A 102 12.04 -13.57 6.55
CA GLN A 102 12.80 -13.14 5.38
C GLN A 102 12.12 -13.58 4.06
N ALA A 103 11.51 -14.77 4.04
CA ALA A 103 10.83 -15.27 2.85
C ALA A 103 9.62 -14.41 2.46
N GLU A 104 8.89 -13.92 3.45
CA GLU A 104 7.74 -13.04 3.23
C GLU A 104 8.19 -11.65 2.73
N LEU A 105 9.24 -11.11 3.34
CA LEU A 105 9.90 -9.88 2.90
C LEU A 105 10.37 -9.99 1.45
N ASP A 106 11.09 -11.07 1.12
CA ASP A 106 11.63 -11.31 -0.21
C ASP A 106 10.52 -11.41 -1.26
N ARG A 107 9.43 -12.13 -0.97
CA ARG A 107 8.28 -12.25 -1.86
C ARG A 107 7.64 -10.90 -2.16
N LEU A 108 7.41 -10.07 -1.14
CA LEU A 108 6.79 -8.75 -1.31
C LEU A 108 7.74 -7.81 -2.05
N TRP A 109 9.01 -7.77 -1.64
CA TRP A 109 10.04 -6.94 -2.25
C TRP A 109 10.20 -7.24 -3.74
N ASP A 110 10.31 -8.51 -4.10
CA ASP A 110 10.52 -8.92 -5.48
C ASP A 110 9.32 -8.65 -6.38
N ALA A 111 8.10 -8.79 -5.85
CA ALA A 111 6.89 -8.45 -6.58
C ALA A 111 6.75 -6.94 -6.80
N LEU A 112 6.95 -6.14 -5.75
CA LEU A 112 6.74 -4.69 -5.81
C LEU A 112 7.83 -3.96 -6.59
N LYS A 113 9.08 -4.45 -6.57
CA LYS A 113 10.16 -3.84 -7.35
C LYS A 113 10.04 -4.07 -8.86
N ASP A 114 9.25 -5.06 -9.30
CA ASP A 114 9.10 -5.36 -10.72
C ASP A 114 8.37 -4.21 -11.44
N GLY A 115 9.03 -3.62 -12.43
CA GLY A 115 8.59 -2.39 -13.10
C GLY A 115 8.71 -1.11 -12.26
N GLY A 116 9.23 -1.21 -11.04
CA GLY A 116 9.40 -0.11 -10.08
C GLY A 116 10.86 0.33 -9.93
N ARG A 117 11.17 0.97 -8.80
CA ARG A 117 12.53 1.39 -8.40
C ARG A 117 12.76 1.11 -6.93
N THR A 118 13.87 0.46 -6.60
CA THR A 118 14.29 0.21 -5.22
C THR A 118 15.07 1.40 -4.67
N GLU A 119 14.99 1.60 -3.36
CA GLU A 119 15.65 2.66 -2.62
C GLU A 119 16.25 2.09 -1.32
N GLU A 120 16.98 2.91 -0.56
CA GLU A 120 17.66 2.49 0.65
C GLU A 120 16.70 2.09 1.78
N CYS A 121 17.20 1.30 2.74
CA CYS A 121 16.52 1.03 4.01
C CYS A 121 15.12 0.39 3.88
N GLY A 122 14.91 -0.47 2.89
CA GLY A 122 13.64 -1.16 2.68
C GLY A 122 12.60 -0.34 1.90
N TRP A 123 12.98 0.80 1.34
CA TRP A 123 12.10 1.62 0.51
C TRP A 123 12.10 1.14 -0.95
N LEU A 124 10.95 1.30 -1.61
CA LEU A 124 10.83 1.21 -3.07
C LEU A 124 9.63 2.02 -3.56
N LYS A 125 9.59 2.30 -4.85
CA LYS A 125 8.39 2.72 -5.57
C LYS A 125 7.97 1.63 -6.53
N ASP A 126 6.70 1.27 -6.53
CA ASP A 126 6.18 0.28 -7.47
C ASP A 126 6.02 0.84 -8.90
N ARG A 127 5.50 0.02 -9.82
CA ARG A 127 5.29 0.41 -11.22
C ARG A 127 4.25 1.53 -11.44
N TRP A 128 3.40 1.79 -10.45
CA TRP A 128 2.45 2.92 -10.45
C TRP A 128 3.00 4.13 -9.70
N GLY A 129 4.22 4.03 -9.14
CA GLY A 129 4.93 5.11 -8.46
C GLY A 129 4.62 5.24 -6.98
N LEU A 130 3.75 4.40 -6.41
CA LEU A 130 3.41 4.44 -4.98
C LEU A 130 4.62 4.01 -4.15
N SER A 131 4.92 4.77 -3.10
CA SER A 131 6.05 4.47 -2.19
C SER A 131 5.67 3.37 -1.21
N TRP A 132 6.55 2.39 -1.02
CA TRP A 132 6.41 1.28 -0.10
C TRP A 132 7.63 1.16 0.81
N GLN A 133 7.42 0.64 2.01
CA GLN A 133 8.46 0.22 2.93
C GLN A 133 8.22 -1.24 3.30
N ILE A 134 9.13 -2.14 2.92
CA ILE A 134 9.05 -3.55 3.29
C ILE A 134 10.12 -3.82 4.35
N ALA A 135 9.66 -3.94 5.59
CA ALA A 135 10.55 -4.03 6.74
C ALA A 135 10.26 -5.30 7.55
N PRO A 136 11.26 -5.94 8.13
CA PRO A 136 11.00 -7.04 9.04
C PRO A 136 10.51 -6.48 10.38
N THR A 137 9.50 -7.12 10.98
CA THR A 137 9.05 -6.85 12.38
C THR A 137 10.25 -6.79 13.33
N ARG A 138 11.24 -7.66 13.07
CA ARG A 138 12.48 -7.75 13.83
C ARG A 138 13.31 -6.47 13.83
N LEU A 139 13.31 -5.67 12.75
CA LEU A 139 14.05 -4.41 12.72
C LEU A 139 13.48 -3.42 13.74
N ARG A 140 12.15 -3.27 13.80
CA ARG A 140 11.48 -2.42 14.80
C ARG A 140 11.84 -2.84 16.22
N GLU A 141 11.73 -4.14 16.54
CA GLU A 141 12.09 -4.66 17.85
C GLU A 141 13.55 -4.38 18.24
N LEU A 142 14.47 -4.45 17.27
CA LEU A 142 15.88 -4.16 17.50
C LEU A 142 16.16 -2.66 17.69
N MET A 143 15.38 -1.80 17.03
CA MET A 143 15.50 -0.33 17.14
C MET A 143 14.83 0.24 18.39
N ASP A 144 13.81 -0.44 18.93
CA ASP A 144 13.11 -0.08 20.17
C ASP A 144 13.85 -0.51 21.45
N ASP A 145 15.07 -1.07 21.32
CA ASP A 145 15.87 -1.52 22.47
C ASP A 145 16.39 -0.34 23.32
N LEU A 146 16.52 -0.58 24.63
CA LEU A 146 17.00 0.43 25.58
C LEU A 146 18.52 0.65 25.53
N ASP A 147 19.30 -0.28 24.96
CA ASP A 147 20.75 -0.13 24.78
C ASP A 147 21.07 0.73 23.53
N PRO A 148 21.53 1.98 23.69
CA PRO A 148 21.82 2.86 22.56
C PRO A 148 22.99 2.35 21.71
N ALA A 149 23.92 1.58 22.28
CA ALA A 149 25.03 1.01 21.53
C ALA A 149 24.56 -0.11 20.60
N LYS A 150 23.61 -0.94 21.04
CA LYS A 150 22.94 -1.93 20.20
C LYS A 150 22.14 -1.26 19.08
N VAL A 151 21.30 -0.28 19.42
CA VAL A 151 20.50 0.45 18.42
C VAL A 151 21.40 1.11 17.38
N LYS A 152 22.52 1.72 17.81
CA LYS A 152 23.52 2.28 16.90
C LYS A 152 24.08 1.24 15.92
N ARG A 153 24.52 0.06 16.38
CA ARG A 153 25.06 -0.99 15.50
C ARG A 153 24.03 -1.47 14.48
N VAL A 154 22.79 -1.68 14.93
CA VAL A 154 21.69 -2.10 14.05
C VAL A 154 21.40 -1.03 13.01
N THR A 155 21.36 0.24 13.42
CA THR A 155 21.14 1.39 12.52
C THR A 155 22.25 1.51 11.48
N GLU A 156 23.52 1.43 11.90
CA GLU A 156 24.67 1.46 11.00
C GLU A 156 24.68 0.28 10.02
N GLN A 157 24.15 -0.87 10.42
CA GLN A 157 23.99 -2.02 9.53
C GLN A 157 22.84 -1.82 8.54
N MET A 158 21.68 -1.32 9.00
CA MET A 158 20.52 -1.00 8.18
C MET A 158 20.85 0.04 7.10
N LEU A 159 21.60 1.10 7.45
CA LEU A 159 21.96 2.18 6.52
C LEU A 159 22.84 1.73 5.33
N LYS A 160 23.39 0.51 5.37
CA LYS A 160 24.15 -0.10 4.27
C LYS A 160 23.27 -0.92 3.32
N MET A 161 21.98 -1.05 3.62
CA MET A 161 21.06 -1.94 2.92
C MET A 161 20.12 -1.17 2.00
N VAL A 162 19.81 -1.78 0.86
CA VAL A 162 18.66 -1.41 0.01
C VAL A 162 17.49 -2.28 0.41
N LYS A 163 17.52 -3.58 0.08
CA LYS A 163 16.63 -4.59 0.69
C LYS A 163 17.14 -4.97 2.07
N LEU A 164 16.24 -5.05 3.05
CA LEU A 164 16.58 -5.44 4.42
C LEU A 164 16.76 -6.95 4.54
N ASP A 165 17.77 -7.36 5.32
CA ASP A 165 18.05 -8.75 5.66
C ASP A 165 18.08 -8.90 7.19
N ILE A 166 17.25 -9.80 7.71
CA ILE A 166 17.10 -10.03 9.15
C ILE A 166 18.41 -10.51 9.78
N ALA A 167 19.14 -11.44 9.13
CA ALA A 167 20.26 -12.10 9.79
C ALA A 167 21.44 -11.14 10.07
N PRO A 168 21.88 -10.27 9.14
CA PRO A 168 22.89 -9.25 9.44
C PRO A 168 22.44 -8.21 10.46
N LEU A 169 21.15 -7.84 10.50
CA LEU A 169 20.61 -6.94 11.53
C LEU A 169 20.73 -7.56 12.93
N GLU A 170 20.38 -8.84 13.06
CA GLU A 170 20.53 -9.57 14.33
C GLU A 170 22.00 -9.79 14.71
N ALA A 171 22.88 -10.01 13.74
CA ALA A 171 24.31 -10.11 13.98
C ALA A 171 24.88 -8.79 14.51
N ALA A 172 24.52 -7.66 13.88
CA ALA A 172 24.92 -6.34 14.34
C ALA A 172 24.40 -6.04 15.77
N ALA A 173 23.19 -6.51 16.09
CA ALA A 173 22.65 -6.38 17.44
C ALA A 173 23.50 -7.11 18.51
N LYS A 174 24.05 -8.28 18.18
CA LYS A 174 24.84 -9.12 19.10
C LYS A 174 26.25 -8.57 19.37
N GLY A 175 26.78 -7.73 18.48
CA GLY A 175 28.12 -7.14 18.59
C GLY A 175 29.16 -7.91 17.81
#